data_AF-A0AAD1SIN8-F1
#
_entry.id   AF-A0AAD1SIN8-F1
#
_cell.length_a   1.000
_cell.length_b   1.000
_cell.length_c   1.000
_cell.angle_alpha   90.00
_cell.angle_beta   90.00
_cell.angle_gamma   90.00
#
_symmetry.space_group_name_H-M   'P 1'
#
loop_
_entity.id
_entity.type
_entity.pdbx_description
1 polymer ?
#
loop_
_entity_poly.entity_id
_entity_poly.type
_entity_poly.pdbx_seq_one_letter_code
_entity_poly.pdbx_strand_id
1 'polypeptide(L)'
;MGRSNKAPQAGKTPDPKKGLLTTSLYQFLVTPVDLTTPPHGAGGSMVSEDSVLSSPASDLHKGSTDRPIWLDLFKALPTKADLRSTTSDLGAAIRHDIQALRADVQGMTERVSHMEAACNILKAAQNTLADSADVCSDQIRGMVLHIEDLHNRERRNNTWLCSLPETEESALQLQESLQSSMGC
;
A
#
# COMPACT_ATOMS: atom_id res chain seq x y z
N MET A 1 56.72 38.65 11.15
CA MET A 1 55.78 39.09 10.09
C MET A 1 55.05 37.83 9.65
N GLY A 2 53.82 37.52 10.04
CA GLY A 2 52.63 38.35 10.00
C GLY A 2 51.71 37.73 8.96
N ARG A 3 50.70 36.95 9.38
CA ARG A 3 49.31 36.98 8.91
C ARG A 3 48.48 35.84 9.50
N SER A 4 47.44 36.29 10.17
CA SER A 4 46.22 35.60 10.57
C SER A 4 45.54 34.89 9.39
N ASN A 5 44.90 33.73 9.65
CA ASN A 5 43.80 33.16 8.87
C ASN A 5 43.01 32.22 9.82
N LYS A 6 41.96 32.70 10.48
CA LYS A 6 40.57 32.78 10.02
C LYS A 6 39.96 31.39 9.77
N ALA A 7 39.13 30.97 10.71
CA ALA A 7 38.22 29.83 10.58
C ALA A 7 37.13 30.11 9.52
N PRO A 8 36.50 29.04 9.00
CA PRO A 8 35.09 29.08 8.65
C PRO A 8 34.30 28.11 9.54
N GLN A 9 33.33 28.66 10.28
CA GLN A 9 32.10 27.92 10.58
C GLN A 9 31.29 27.77 9.28
N ALA A 10 30.65 26.62 9.09
CA ALA A 10 29.24 26.47 8.67
C ALA A 10 29.00 25.12 7.98
N GLY A 11 27.90 24.45 8.34
CA GLY A 11 27.36 23.28 7.64
C GLY A 11 26.70 22.29 8.61
N LYS A 12 25.73 22.74 9.43
CA LYS A 12 24.30 22.45 9.24
C LYS A 12 23.99 20.95 9.09
N THR A 13 23.48 20.40 10.18
CA THR A 13 22.62 19.21 10.24
C THR A 13 21.51 19.26 9.20
N PRO A 14 21.21 18.17 8.47
CA PRO A 14 19.93 18.03 7.81
C PRO A 14 18.89 17.53 8.81
N ASP A 15 18.00 18.43 9.21
CA ASP A 15 16.65 18.07 9.65
C ASP A 15 15.91 17.39 8.49
N PRO A 16 15.38 16.16 8.63
CA PRO A 16 14.30 15.72 7.78
C PRO A 16 13.02 16.44 8.23
N LYS A 17 12.79 17.63 7.68
CA LYS A 17 11.46 18.24 7.64
C LYS A 17 10.50 17.22 7.04
N LYS A 18 9.53 16.81 7.87
CA LYS A 18 8.10 16.83 7.58
C LYS A 18 7.77 16.76 6.07
N GLY A 19 7.93 15.57 5.51
CA GLY A 19 7.25 15.17 4.29
C GLY A 19 5.79 14.88 4.63
N LEU A 20 4.99 15.93 4.54
CA LEU A 20 3.54 15.91 4.60
C LEU A 20 3.01 15.05 3.44
N LEU A 21 2.92 13.73 3.62
CA LEU A 21 2.11 12.87 2.76
C LEU A 21 0.76 12.66 3.44
N THR A 22 -0.04 13.73 3.47
CA THR A 22 -1.50 13.59 3.45
C THR A 22 -1.89 13.13 2.05
N THR A 23 -1.49 11.91 1.67
CA THR A 23 -2.04 11.24 0.49
C THR A 23 -3.37 10.66 0.91
N SER A 24 -4.34 11.57 1.01
CA SER A 24 -5.76 11.41 0.75
C SER A 24 -6.29 9.96 0.83
N LEU A 25 -6.69 9.54 2.03
CA LEU A 25 -7.70 8.48 2.20
C LEU A 25 -9.06 8.86 1.57
N TYR A 26 -9.22 10.10 1.08
CA TYR A 26 -10.40 10.55 0.35
C TYR A 26 -10.43 10.12 -1.12
N GLN A 27 -9.33 9.61 -1.68
CA GLN A 27 -9.30 9.21 -3.09
C GLN A 27 -9.82 7.79 -3.36
N PHE A 28 -10.21 7.06 -2.31
CA PHE A 28 -10.83 5.73 -2.43
C PHE A 28 -12.36 5.75 -2.23
N LEU A 29 -12.95 6.89 -1.86
CA LEU A 29 -14.39 7.03 -1.56
C LEU A 29 -15.16 7.88 -2.57
N VAL A 30 -14.56 8.26 -3.69
CA VAL A 30 -15.26 9.00 -4.76
C VAL A 30 -15.21 8.17 -6.05
N THR A 31 -16.10 7.19 -6.14
CA THR A 31 -16.68 6.80 -7.43
C THR A 31 -18.17 7.16 -7.37
N PRO A 32 -18.65 8.04 -8.27
CA PRO A 32 -20.05 8.41 -8.29
C PRO A 32 -20.91 7.27 -8.84
N VAL A 33 -22.11 7.19 -8.29
CA VAL A 33 -23.28 6.46 -8.77
C VAL A 33 -23.51 6.74 -10.26
N ASP A 34 -23.64 5.68 -11.06
CA ASP A 34 -24.33 5.71 -12.36
C ASP A 34 -25.56 4.78 -12.30
N LEU A 35 -26.66 5.35 -11.81
CA LEU A 35 -28.01 4.96 -12.21
C LEU A 35 -28.42 5.93 -13.32
N THR A 36 -28.50 5.49 -14.58
CA THR A 36 -29.50 5.94 -15.55
C THR A 36 -29.48 5.13 -16.86
N THR A 37 -30.51 4.28 -16.98
CA THR A 37 -31.37 4.00 -18.17
C THR A 37 -30.98 3.00 -19.29
N PRO A 38 -32.00 2.30 -19.86
CA PRO A 38 -31.87 1.15 -20.79
C PRO A 38 -32.12 1.51 -22.27
N PRO A 39 -31.94 0.56 -23.23
CA PRO A 39 -32.79 0.57 -24.43
C PRO A 39 -33.29 -0.82 -24.90
N HIS A 40 -34.61 -0.85 -25.16
CA HIS A 40 -35.37 -1.47 -26.26
C HIS A 40 -35.14 -2.91 -26.79
N GLY A 41 -36.28 -3.63 -26.84
CA GLY A 41 -36.70 -4.53 -27.94
C GLY A 41 -36.74 -6.01 -27.55
N ALA A 42 -37.75 -6.83 -27.85
CA ALA A 42 -39.04 -6.70 -28.53
C ALA A 42 -39.78 -8.04 -28.31
N GLY A 43 -41.13 -8.03 -28.29
CA GLY A 43 -41.91 -9.22 -28.69
C GLY A 43 -43.02 -9.69 -27.75
N GLY A 44 -44.26 -9.66 -28.26
CA GLY A 44 -45.40 -10.50 -27.82
C GLY A 44 -46.36 -9.83 -26.84
N SER A 45 -47.38 -9.08 -27.28
CA SER A 45 -48.67 -9.58 -27.81
C SER A 45 -49.44 -10.46 -26.82
N MET A 46 -50.50 -9.93 -26.20
CA MET A 46 -51.90 -10.29 -26.50
C MET A 46 -52.88 -9.47 -25.63
N VAL A 47 -53.66 -8.66 -26.34
CA VAL A 47 -55.07 -8.27 -26.18
C VAL A 47 -55.81 -8.79 -24.93
N SER A 48 -56.39 -7.85 -24.17
CA SER A 48 -57.83 -7.81 -23.86
C SER A 48 -58.21 -6.42 -23.38
N GLU A 49 -58.90 -5.69 -24.26
CA GLU A 49 -59.72 -4.54 -23.91
C GLU A 49 -60.92 -5.06 -23.12
N ASP A 50 -61.20 -4.47 -21.96
CA ASP A 50 -62.59 -4.14 -21.66
C ASP A 50 -62.70 -3.09 -20.56
N SER A 51 -63.36 -2.00 -20.95
CA SER A 51 -64.49 -1.45 -20.22
C SER A 51 -64.26 -0.52 -19.00
N VAL A 52 -64.52 0.76 -19.34
CA VAL A 52 -65.29 1.80 -18.66
C VAL A 52 -64.63 2.66 -17.57
N LEU A 53 -64.42 3.92 -17.96
CA LEU A 53 -64.59 5.10 -17.11
C LEU A 53 -65.83 4.95 -16.22
N SER A 54 -65.65 5.09 -14.91
CA SER A 54 -66.69 5.66 -14.07
C SER A 54 -66.04 6.37 -12.90
N SER A 55 -65.95 7.70 -13.01
CA SER A 55 -66.15 8.54 -11.84
C SER A 55 -67.54 8.24 -11.26
N PRO A 56 -67.67 8.29 -9.93
CA PRO A 56 -68.85 8.86 -9.35
C PRO A 56 -68.42 10.06 -8.53
N ALA A 57 -68.62 11.24 -9.11
CA ALA A 57 -69.10 12.33 -8.30
C ALA A 57 -70.45 11.91 -7.72
N SER A 58 -70.69 12.29 -6.46
CA SER A 58 -71.95 12.18 -5.72
C SER A 58 -72.23 10.82 -5.08
N ASP A 59 -71.97 10.71 -3.77
CA ASP A 59 -73.02 10.22 -2.87
C ASP A 59 -72.81 10.75 -1.45
N LEU A 60 -73.21 12.01 -1.29
CA LEU A 60 -73.45 12.62 0.00
C LEU A 60 -74.82 12.14 0.50
N HIS A 61 -74.79 11.38 1.58
CA HIS A 61 -75.89 11.01 2.48
C HIS A 61 -76.82 9.85 2.08
N LYS A 62 -76.66 8.72 2.79
CA LYS A 62 -77.77 8.05 3.51
C LYS A 62 -77.26 6.98 4.47
N GLY A 63 -77.27 7.34 5.75
CA GLY A 63 -76.86 6.47 6.86
C GLY A 63 -76.46 7.30 8.08
N SER A 64 -77.37 8.16 8.54
CA SER A 64 -77.22 8.92 9.78
C SER A 64 -77.16 7.97 10.98
N THR A 65 -75.99 7.42 11.26
CA THR A 65 -75.56 7.22 12.64
C THR A 65 -74.66 8.40 12.99
N ASP A 66 -75.17 9.20 13.91
CA ASP A 66 -74.59 10.38 14.54
C ASP A 66 -73.31 10.00 15.32
N ARG A 67 -72.32 9.44 14.62
CA ARG A 67 -71.04 9.03 15.18
C ARG A 67 -70.04 10.12 14.86
N PRO A 68 -69.50 10.79 15.88
CA PRO A 68 -68.65 11.92 15.64
C PRO A 68 -67.31 11.49 15.01
N ILE A 69 -66.79 12.32 14.11
CA ILE A 69 -65.52 12.13 13.38
C ILE A 69 -64.34 11.81 14.32
N TRP A 70 -64.34 12.38 15.52
CA TRP A 70 -63.31 12.09 16.54
C TRP A 70 -63.28 10.62 16.97
N LEU A 71 -64.39 9.88 16.91
CA LEU A 71 -64.44 8.47 17.31
C LEU A 71 -63.63 7.56 16.37
N ASP A 72 -63.59 7.87 15.07
CA ASP A 72 -62.77 7.12 14.12
C ASP A 72 -61.29 7.52 14.22
N LEU A 73 -61.00 8.79 14.59
CA LEU A 73 -59.65 9.22 14.94
C LEU A 73 -59.10 8.44 16.15
N PHE A 74 -59.92 8.19 17.17
CA PHE A 74 -59.52 7.40 18.35
C PHE A 74 -59.28 5.92 18.03
N LYS A 75 -59.96 5.35 17.03
CA LYS A 75 -59.69 3.97 16.56
C LYS A 75 -58.42 3.88 15.71
N ALA A 76 -58.04 4.96 15.05
CA ALA A 76 -56.81 5.05 14.27
C ALA A 76 -55.56 5.27 15.13
N LEU A 77 -55.72 5.60 16.42
CA LEU A 77 -54.59 5.73 17.34
C LEU A 77 -53.96 4.36 17.61
N PRO A 78 -52.63 4.27 17.61
CA PRO A 78 -51.94 3.05 18.01
C PRO A 78 -52.38 2.61 19.39
N THR A 79 -52.79 1.35 19.50
CA THR A 79 -53.09 0.76 20.79
C THR A 79 -51.80 0.46 21.55
N LYS A 80 -51.92 0.24 22.87
CA LYS A 80 -50.80 -0.23 23.69
C LYS A 80 -50.22 -1.57 23.19
N ALA A 81 -51.04 -2.39 22.54
CA ALA A 81 -50.59 -3.64 21.92
C ALA A 81 -49.70 -3.36 20.69
N ASP A 82 -50.11 -2.41 19.83
CA ASP A 82 -49.33 -2.01 18.65
C ASP A 82 -47.96 -1.47 19.06
N LEU A 83 -47.92 -0.58 20.05
CA LEU A 83 -46.65 -0.05 20.58
C LEU A 83 -45.74 -1.13 21.18
N ARG A 84 -46.32 -2.17 21.81
CA ARG A 84 -45.55 -3.32 22.32
C ARG A 84 -45.02 -4.18 21.19
N SER A 85 -45.82 -4.41 20.13
CA SER A 85 -45.36 -5.11 18.94
C SER A 85 -44.19 -4.37 18.30
N THR A 86 -44.35 -3.08 18.01
CA THR A 86 -43.27 -2.27 17.40
C THR A 86 -42.02 -2.24 18.26
N THR A 87 -42.16 -2.17 19.60
CA THR A 87 -41.01 -2.24 20.51
C THR A 87 -40.33 -3.61 20.47
N SER A 88 -41.10 -4.70 20.39
CA SER A 88 -40.57 -6.06 20.26
C SER A 88 -39.85 -6.26 18.93
N ASP A 89 -40.46 -5.81 17.83
CA ASP A 89 -39.92 -5.89 16.47
C ASP A 89 -38.63 -5.07 16.35
N LEU A 90 -38.63 -3.84 16.87
CA LEU A 90 -37.44 -3.00 16.92
C LEU A 90 -36.34 -3.67 17.78
N GLY A 91 -36.71 -4.24 18.92
CA GLY A 91 -35.77 -4.97 19.77
C GLY A 91 -35.18 -6.20 19.07
N ALA A 92 -35.96 -6.90 18.25
CA ALA A 92 -35.48 -8.03 17.46
C ALA A 92 -34.54 -7.58 16.34
N ALA A 93 -34.91 -6.52 15.61
CA ALA A 93 -34.07 -5.93 14.56
C ALA A 93 -32.72 -5.45 15.12
N ILE A 94 -32.72 -4.71 16.23
CA ILE A 94 -31.48 -4.26 16.88
C ILE A 94 -30.60 -5.43 17.30
N ARG A 95 -31.17 -6.51 17.86
CA ARG A 95 -30.40 -7.71 18.23
C ARG A 95 -29.77 -8.38 17.01
N HIS A 96 -30.52 -8.48 15.92
CA HIS A 96 -30.03 -9.02 14.66
C HIS A 96 -28.86 -8.19 14.12
N ASP A 97 -29.01 -6.86 14.07
CA ASP A 97 -27.96 -5.96 13.58
C ASP A 97 -26.70 -6.01 14.45
N ILE A 98 -26.87 -6.10 15.79
CA ILE A 98 -25.73 -6.28 16.71
C ILE A 98 -25.00 -7.62 16.43
N GLN A 99 -25.74 -8.69 16.10
CA GLN A 99 -25.12 -9.97 15.77
C GLN A 99 -24.37 -9.92 14.44
N ALA A 100 -24.95 -9.28 13.42
CA ALA A 100 -24.28 -9.06 12.13
C ALA A 100 -23.00 -8.24 12.31
N LEU A 101 -23.07 -7.11 13.02
CA LEU A 101 -21.91 -6.27 13.31
C LEU A 101 -20.82 -7.02 14.09
N ARG A 102 -21.19 -7.90 15.02
CA ARG A 102 -20.21 -8.74 15.73
C ARG A 102 -19.49 -9.71 14.80
N ALA A 103 -20.23 -10.34 13.88
CA ALA A 103 -19.63 -11.23 12.88
C ALA A 103 -18.68 -10.45 11.95
N ASP A 104 -19.08 -9.25 11.51
CA ASP A 104 -18.24 -8.39 10.66
C ASP A 104 -16.96 -7.95 11.38
N VAL A 105 -17.06 -7.52 12.64
CA VAL A 105 -15.90 -7.13 13.46
C VAL A 105 -14.97 -8.32 13.67
N GLN A 106 -15.50 -9.52 13.90
CA GLN A 106 -14.69 -10.73 14.01
C GLN A 106 -13.95 -11.03 12.69
N GLY A 107 -14.66 -10.99 11.56
CA GLY A 107 -14.05 -11.19 10.24
C GLY A 107 -12.99 -10.14 9.91
N MET A 108 -13.20 -8.88 10.28
CA MET A 108 -12.19 -7.83 10.18
C MET A 108 -10.96 -8.13 11.05
N THR A 109 -11.16 -8.60 12.27
CA THR A 109 -10.07 -8.94 13.21
C THR A 109 -9.20 -10.06 12.64
N GLU A 110 -9.82 -11.10 12.08
CA GLU A 110 -9.11 -12.21 11.43
C GLU A 110 -8.30 -11.74 10.21
N ARG A 111 -8.90 -10.88 9.37
CA ARG A 111 -8.21 -10.29 8.22
C ARG A 111 -7.01 -9.43 8.62
N VAL A 112 -7.15 -8.61 9.67
CA VAL A 112 -6.05 -7.79 10.18
C VAL A 112 -4.92 -8.68 10.70
N SER A 113 -5.25 -9.72 11.47
CA SER A 113 -4.24 -10.68 11.96
C SER A 113 -3.49 -11.36 10.82
N HIS A 114 -4.20 -11.78 9.76
CA HIS A 114 -3.56 -12.35 8.57
C HIS A 114 -2.64 -11.34 7.85
N MET A 115 -3.08 -10.08 7.72
CA MET A 115 -2.26 -9.02 7.14
C MET A 115 -1.00 -8.72 7.95
N GLU A 116 -1.10 -8.72 9.28
CA GLU A 116 0.05 -8.56 10.17
C GLU A 116 1.07 -9.70 10.01
N ALA A 117 0.59 -10.95 9.95
CA ALA A 117 1.43 -12.10 9.69
C ALA A 117 2.16 -11.99 8.33
N ALA A 118 1.43 -11.63 7.26
CA ALA A 118 2.01 -11.41 5.94
C ALA A 118 3.06 -10.28 5.94
N CYS A 119 2.79 -9.18 6.65
CA CYS A 119 3.72 -8.07 6.80
C CYS A 119 5.03 -8.50 7.49
N ASN A 120 4.92 -9.34 8.52
CA ASN A 120 6.10 -9.86 9.22
C ASN A 120 6.94 -10.79 8.34
N ILE A 121 6.29 -11.64 7.53
CA ILE A 121 6.98 -12.49 6.55
C ILE A 121 7.72 -11.62 5.51
N LEU A 122 7.06 -10.59 4.98
CA LEU A 122 7.69 -9.69 4.00
C LEU A 122 8.87 -8.92 4.60
N LYS A 123 8.79 -8.46 5.85
CA LYS A 123 9.91 -7.83 6.55
C LYS A 123 11.08 -8.80 6.73
N ALA A 124 10.82 -10.05 7.09
CA ALA A 124 11.87 -11.06 7.21
C ALA A 124 12.55 -11.32 5.86
N ALA A 125 11.77 -11.48 4.78
CA ALA A 125 12.31 -11.64 3.43
C ALA A 125 13.13 -10.42 2.96
N GLN A 126 12.67 -9.21 3.28
CA GLN A 126 13.41 -7.97 3.00
C GLN A 126 14.76 -7.95 3.70
N ASN A 127 14.82 -8.34 4.97
CA ASN A 127 16.09 -8.40 5.71
C ASN A 127 17.05 -9.42 5.10
N THR A 128 16.57 -10.62 4.77
CA THR A 128 17.40 -11.64 4.10
C THR A 128 17.93 -11.15 2.75
N LEU A 129 17.10 -10.43 1.98
CA LEU A 129 17.54 -9.85 0.71
C LEU A 129 18.61 -8.76 0.91
N ALA A 130 18.45 -7.92 1.94
CA ALA A 130 19.44 -6.92 2.31
C ALA A 130 20.78 -7.56 2.70
N ASP A 131 20.76 -8.59 3.56
CA ASP A 131 21.96 -9.35 3.94
C ASP A 131 22.65 -9.96 2.70
N SER A 132 21.87 -10.53 1.77
CA SER A 132 22.41 -11.08 0.53
C SER A 132 23.03 -10.00 -0.37
N ALA A 133 22.47 -8.80 -0.41
CA ALA A 133 23.00 -7.69 -1.19
C ALA A 133 24.33 -7.18 -0.59
N ASP A 134 24.45 -7.16 0.73
CA ASP A 134 25.68 -6.79 1.43
C ASP A 134 26.80 -7.81 1.15
N VAL A 135 26.50 -9.12 1.23
CA VAL A 135 27.45 -10.19 0.87
C VAL A 135 27.91 -10.05 -0.58
N CYS A 136 27.00 -9.78 -1.51
CA CYS A 136 27.35 -9.57 -2.92
C CYS A 136 28.24 -8.34 -3.10
N SER A 137 27.93 -7.24 -2.42
CA SER A 137 28.72 -6.01 -2.44
C SER A 137 30.14 -6.24 -1.92
N ASP A 138 30.28 -7.03 -0.85
CA ASP A 138 31.58 -7.42 -0.30
C ASP A 138 32.38 -8.32 -1.25
N GLN A 139 31.73 -9.26 -1.92
CA GLN A 139 32.37 -10.10 -2.93
C GLN A 139 32.88 -9.26 -4.10
N ILE A 140 32.06 -8.36 -4.63
CA ILE A 140 32.45 -7.45 -5.72
C ILE A 140 33.64 -6.60 -5.29
N ARG A 141 33.60 -6.02 -4.09
CA ARG A 141 34.71 -5.25 -3.53
C ARG A 141 35.99 -6.09 -3.43
N GLY A 142 35.88 -7.33 -2.95
CA GLY A 142 37.00 -8.26 -2.88
C GLY A 142 37.60 -8.57 -4.26
N MET A 143 36.75 -8.79 -5.27
CA MET A 143 37.20 -9.01 -6.64
C MET A 143 37.90 -7.79 -7.22
N VAL A 144 37.38 -6.58 -6.99
CA VAL A 144 38.02 -5.33 -7.43
C VAL A 144 39.42 -5.19 -6.84
N LEU A 145 39.57 -5.39 -5.53
CA LEU A 145 40.87 -5.33 -4.87
C LEU A 145 41.84 -6.40 -5.39
N HIS A 146 41.34 -7.60 -5.69
CA HIS A 146 42.16 -8.67 -6.26
C HIS A 146 42.65 -8.31 -7.67
N ILE A 147 41.78 -7.76 -8.52
CA ILE A 147 42.13 -7.28 -9.85
C ILE A 147 43.18 -6.17 -9.76
N GLU A 148 43.03 -5.23 -8.83
CA GLU A 148 44.02 -4.18 -8.58
C GLU A 148 45.37 -4.74 -8.14
N ASP A 149 45.41 -5.74 -7.25
CA ASP A 149 46.66 -6.42 -6.87
C ASP A 149 47.33 -7.10 -8.06
N LEU A 150 46.56 -7.82 -8.89
CA LEU A 150 47.09 -8.45 -10.11
C LEU A 150 47.67 -7.41 -11.08
N HIS A 151 46.96 -6.31 -11.34
CA HIS A 151 47.50 -5.20 -12.15
C HIS A 151 48.77 -4.58 -11.52
N ASN A 152 48.83 -4.45 -10.19
CA ASN A 152 50.01 -3.95 -9.50
C ASN A 152 51.20 -4.93 -9.60
N ARG A 153 50.95 -6.25 -9.61
CA ARG A 153 51.98 -7.28 -9.85
C ARG A 153 52.46 -7.25 -11.30
N GLU A 154 51.56 -7.14 -12.25
CA GLU A 154 51.88 -7.02 -13.68
C GLU A 154 52.76 -5.81 -13.95
N ARG A 155 52.39 -4.62 -13.44
CA ARG A 155 53.21 -3.40 -13.57
C ARG A 155 54.62 -3.58 -12.98
N ARG A 156 54.72 -4.24 -11.81
CA ARG A 156 56.02 -4.59 -11.22
C ARG A 156 56.80 -5.52 -12.14
N ASN A 157 56.21 -6.64 -12.56
CA ASN A 157 56.89 -7.62 -13.42
C ASN A 157 57.37 -6.99 -14.74
N ASN A 158 56.55 -6.17 -15.39
CA ASN A 158 56.95 -5.45 -16.60
C ASN A 158 58.14 -4.51 -16.34
N THR A 159 58.17 -3.83 -15.19
CA THR A 159 59.32 -3.00 -14.81
C THR A 159 60.60 -3.85 -14.64
N TRP A 160 60.48 -5.02 -14.02
CA TRP A 160 61.59 -5.96 -13.87
C TRP A 160 62.09 -6.47 -15.23
N LEU A 161 61.18 -6.85 -16.14
CA LEU A 161 61.54 -7.32 -17.47
C LEU A 161 62.30 -6.26 -18.28
N CYS A 162 61.84 -5.01 -18.25
CA CYS A 162 62.52 -3.90 -18.95
C CYS A 162 63.87 -3.51 -18.31
N SER A 163 64.12 -3.92 -17.07
CA SER A 163 65.42 -3.71 -16.40
C SER A 163 66.42 -4.84 -16.65
N LEU A 164 66.04 -5.88 -17.41
CA LEU A 164 66.96 -6.93 -17.81
C LEU A 164 67.92 -6.41 -18.89
N PRO A 165 69.22 -6.75 -18.79
CA PRO A 165 70.20 -6.38 -19.81
C PRO A 165 69.84 -7.00 -21.16
N GLU A 166 69.64 -6.17 -22.18
CA GLU A 166 69.26 -6.60 -23.53
C GLU A 166 70.43 -7.20 -24.33
N THR A 167 71.66 -7.08 -23.83
CA THR A 167 72.88 -7.56 -24.50
C THR A 167 73.71 -8.50 -23.62
N GLU A 168 74.40 -9.46 -24.22
CA GLU A 168 75.27 -10.40 -23.49
C GLU A 168 76.39 -9.68 -22.71
N GLU A 169 76.90 -8.56 -23.22
CA GLU A 169 77.91 -7.73 -22.52
C GLU A 169 77.36 -7.11 -21.23
N SER A 170 76.12 -6.61 -21.25
CA SER A 170 75.49 -6.02 -20.07
C SER A 170 75.04 -7.07 -19.05
N ALA A 171 74.73 -8.30 -19.51
CA ALA A 171 74.48 -9.44 -18.64
C ALA A 171 75.74 -9.91 -17.89
N LEU A 172 76.89 -9.95 -18.57
CA LEU A 172 78.18 -10.28 -17.95
C LEU A 172 78.59 -9.23 -16.90
N GLN A 173 78.35 -7.95 -17.18
CA GLN A 173 78.64 -6.86 -16.23
C GLN A 173 77.77 -6.91 -14.98
N LEU A 174 76.49 -7.29 -15.12
CA LEU A 174 75.60 -7.55 -13.99
C LEU A 174 76.02 -8.80 -13.18
N GLN A 175 76.46 -9.86 -13.86
CA GLN A 175 76.97 -11.06 -13.21
C GLN A 175 78.24 -10.75 -12.40
N GLU A 176 79.16 -9.97 -12.96
CA GLU A 176 80.40 -9.55 -12.29
C GLU A 176 80.09 -8.63 -11.09
N SER A 177 79.10 -7.72 -11.24
CA SER A 177 78.65 -6.85 -10.15
C SER A 177 77.92 -7.61 -9.02
N LEU A 178 77.15 -8.65 -9.34
CA LEU A 178 76.51 -9.51 -8.34
C LEU A 178 77.51 -10.43 -7.64
N GLN A 179 78.48 -10.99 -8.37
CA GLN A 179 79.57 -11.77 -7.78
C GLN A 179 80.45 -10.91 -6.88
N SER A 180 80.72 -9.66 -7.25
CA SER A 180 81.45 -8.71 -6.39
C SER A 180 80.63 -8.26 -5.18
N SER A 181 79.29 -8.20 -5.29
CA SER A 181 78.39 -7.84 -4.17
C SER A 181 78.15 -9.00 -3.20
N MET A 182 78.18 -10.26 -3.65
CA MET A 182 78.03 -11.44 -2.80
C MET A 182 79.36 -12.02 -2.30
N GLY A 183 80.49 -11.56 -2.86
CA GLY A 183 81.85 -11.96 -2.49
C GLY A 183 82.48 -11.16 -1.33
N CYS A 184 81.66 -10.63 -0.42
CA CYS A 184 82.08 -10.11 0.89
C CYS A 184 81.55 -11.01 1.99
#